data_AF-A0A3B7Q6M8-F1
#
_entry.id   AF-A0A3B7Q6M8-F1
#
_cell.length_a   1.000
_cell.length_b   1.000
_cell.length_c   1.000
_cell.angle_alpha   90.00
_cell.angle_beta   90.00
_cell.angle_gamma   90.00
#
_symmetry.space_group_name_H-M   'P 1'
#
loop_
_entity.id
_entity.type
_entity.pdbx_description
1 polymer ?
#
loop_
_entity_poly.entity_id
_entity_poly.type
_entity_poly.pdbx_seq_one_letter_code
_entity_poly.pdbx_strand_id
1 'polypeptide(L)'
;MIKTISFRSVLGLGFAAFFSQAVMANEGLTQAEANTIVKEDIASAQVMAELCPAAVGKSAKFDGNINTLIQGYLADYSDKSMTYEKIQSDSEYKSLLNEAREAAKEASSSEQKEVCDDVLSYQA
;
A
#
# COMPACT_ATOMS: atom_id res chain seq x y z
N MET A 1 -65.34 1.38 -13.97
CA MET A 1 -65.69 1.40 -12.52
C MET A 1 -64.97 0.22 -11.90
N ILE A 2 -64.07 0.38 -10.94
CA ILE A 2 -64.37 0.46 -9.50
C ILE A 2 -63.20 1.16 -8.78
N LYS A 3 -63.59 1.86 -7.70
CA LYS A 3 -62.88 2.79 -6.82
C LYS A 3 -61.74 2.18 -6.01
N THR A 4 -60.71 3.02 -5.81
CA THR A 4 -59.94 3.31 -4.58
C THR A 4 -60.23 2.47 -3.33
N ILE A 5 -59.18 1.93 -2.69
CA ILE A 5 -59.04 1.93 -1.21
C ILE A 5 -57.57 2.20 -0.86
N SER A 6 -57.34 3.37 -0.27
CA SER A 6 -56.18 3.71 0.55
C SER A 6 -56.65 3.65 2.00
N PHE A 7 -55.98 2.87 2.87
CA PHE A 7 -55.61 3.30 4.23
C PHE A 7 -54.86 2.19 5.00
N ARG A 8 -53.64 2.52 5.42
CA ARG A 8 -53.03 2.35 6.76
C ARG A 8 -53.43 1.10 7.59
N SER A 9 -52.44 0.30 7.99
CA SER A 9 -51.89 0.32 9.37
C SER A 9 -51.01 -0.92 9.63
N VAL A 10 -49.78 -0.68 10.09
CA VAL A 10 -49.00 -1.39 11.12
C VAL A 10 -49.23 -2.90 11.33
N LEU A 11 -48.16 -3.68 11.11
CA LEU A 11 -47.70 -4.88 11.84
C LEU A 11 -46.48 -5.35 11.01
N GLY A 12 -45.22 -5.27 11.45
CA GLY A 12 -44.64 -5.66 12.72
C GLY A 12 -43.33 -6.35 12.32
N LEU A 13 -42.21 -5.87 12.86
CA LEU A 13 -40.83 -6.23 12.50
C LEU A 13 -40.62 -7.75 12.39
N GLY A 14 -40.50 -8.25 11.16
CA GLY A 14 -39.97 -9.58 10.88
C GLY A 14 -38.45 -9.53 11.01
N PHE A 15 -37.93 -10.29 11.97
CA PHE A 15 -36.51 -10.49 12.29
C PHE A 15 -35.65 -10.64 11.02
N ALA A 16 -35.03 -9.54 10.59
CA ALA A 16 -33.82 -9.65 9.80
C ALA A 16 -32.71 -10.01 10.78
N ALA A 17 -32.60 -11.31 11.10
CA ALA A 17 -31.32 -11.87 11.54
C ALA A 17 -30.39 -11.84 10.32
N PHE A 18 -30.02 -10.63 9.90
CA PHE A 18 -28.74 -10.42 9.25
C PHE A 18 -27.74 -10.97 10.25
N PHE A 19 -27.09 -12.07 9.88
CA PHE A 19 -25.82 -12.43 10.47
C PHE A 19 -24.96 -11.18 10.40
N SER A 20 -24.91 -10.43 11.50
CA SER A 20 -23.80 -9.56 11.80
C SER A 20 -22.63 -10.52 11.86
N GLN A 21 -21.95 -10.69 10.72
CA GLN A 21 -20.54 -11.03 10.76
C GLN A 21 -19.94 -9.85 11.51
N ALA A 22 -19.85 -9.99 12.83
CA ALA A 22 -19.00 -9.17 13.64
C ALA A 22 -17.61 -9.39 13.04
N VAL A 23 -17.22 -8.49 12.14
CA VAL A 23 -15.81 -8.31 11.78
C VAL A 23 -15.18 -7.86 13.09
N MET A 24 -14.67 -8.83 13.83
CA MET A 24 -13.89 -8.61 15.02
C MET A 24 -12.57 -7.99 14.54
N ALA A 25 -12.56 -6.66 14.39
CA ALA A 25 -11.37 -5.89 14.12
C ALA A 25 -10.50 -5.80 15.39
N ASN A 26 -9.91 -6.92 15.82
CA ASN A 26 -9.05 -6.99 17.00
C ASN A 26 -7.80 -7.89 16.83
N GLU A 27 -7.31 -8.11 15.62
CA GLU A 27 -6.01 -8.74 15.46
C GLU A 27 -5.05 -7.72 14.87
N GLY A 28 -4.11 -7.25 15.69
CA GLY A 28 -2.95 -6.51 15.19
C GLY A 28 -2.17 -7.39 14.22
N LEU A 29 -1.38 -6.76 13.34
CA LEU A 29 -0.56 -7.49 12.37
C LEU A 29 0.28 -8.56 13.05
N THR A 30 0.28 -9.77 12.50
CA THR A 30 1.28 -10.76 12.84
C THR A 30 2.66 -10.25 12.43
N GLN A 31 3.72 -10.77 13.05
CA GLN A 31 5.09 -10.38 12.69
C GLN A 31 5.42 -10.70 11.22
N ALA A 32 4.84 -11.76 10.67
CA ALA A 32 5.01 -12.12 9.27
C ALA A 32 4.38 -11.07 8.36
N GLU A 33 3.14 -10.66 8.63
CA GLU A 33 2.46 -9.60 7.88
C GLU A 33 3.19 -8.26 7.99
N ALA A 34 3.67 -7.90 9.18
CA ALA A 34 4.48 -6.70 9.36
C ALA A 34 5.78 -6.74 8.54
N ASN A 35 6.44 -7.89 8.46
CA ASN A 35 7.63 -8.07 7.61
C ASN A 35 7.29 -8.01 6.11
N THR A 36 6.13 -8.53 5.69
CA THR A 36 5.65 -8.41 4.31
C THR A 36 5.39 -6.96 3.94
N ILE A 37 4.75 -6.17 4.81
CA ILE A 37 4.54 -4.72 4.60
C ILE A 37 5.88 -4.00 4.42
N VAL A 38 6.87 -4.30 5.26
CA VAL A 38 8.22 -3.71 5.09
C VAL A 38 8.83 -4.08 3.73
N LYS A 39 8.63 -5.32 3.25
CA LYS A 39 9.09 -5.73 1.91
C LYS A 39 8.36 -4.94 0.81
N GLU A 40 7.05 -4.73 0.94
CA GLU A 40 6.23 -3.93 0.01
C GLU A 40 6.70 -2.47 -0.04
N ASP A 41 6.97 -1.86 1.11
CA ASP A 41 7.43 -0.48 1.22
C ASP A 41 8.83 -0.30 0.58
N ILE A 42 9.75 -1.24 0.83
CA ILE A 42 11.07 -1.25 0.19
C ILE A 42 10.93 -1.46 -1.32
N ALA A 43 10.05 -2.36 -1.77
CA ALA A 43 9.79 -2.58 -3.18
C ALA A 43 9.25 -1.32 -3.87
N SER A 44 8.31 -0.62 -3.23
CA SER A 44 7.78 0.65 -3.72
C SER A 44 8.88 1.72 -3.83
N ALA A 45 9.72 1.85 -2.80
CA ALA A 45 10.87 2.76 -2.84
C ALA A 45 11.87 2.42 -3.95
N GLN A 46 12.13 1.14 -4.19
CA GLN A 46 12.96 0.70 -5.31
C GLN A 46 12.32 1.05 -6.67
N VAL A 47 11.02 0.83 -6.84
CA VAL A 47 10.31 1.19 -8.08
C VAL A 47 10.37 2.71 -8.34
N MET A 48 10.25 3.52 -7.29
CA MET A 48 10.47 4.97 -7.41
C MET A 48 11.88 5.29 -7.90
N ALA A 49 12.93 4.60 -7.41
CA ALA A 49 14.29 4.75 -7.95
C ALA A 49 14.44 4.32 -9.40
N GLU A 50 13.67 3.33 -9.86
CA GLU A 50 13.70 2.86 -11.24
C GLU A 50 12.98 3.82 -12.21
N LEU A 51 11.88 4.44 -11.78
CA LEU A 51 10.99 5.20 -12.66
C LEU A 51 11.17 6.72 -12.57
N CYS A 52 11.34 7.26 -11.37
CA CYS A 52 11.37 8.71 -11.15
C CYS A 52 12.48 9.47 -11.89
N PRO A 53 13.69 8.92 -12.12
CA PRO A 53 14.72 9.64 -12.86
C PRO A 53 14.29 10.06 -14.28
N ALA A 54 13.31 9.37 -14.89
CA ALA A 54 12.75 9.76 -16.17
C ALA A 54 11.80 10.97 -16.07
N ALA A 55 11.11 11.14 -14.93
CA ALA A 55 10.12 12.21 -14.70
C ALA A 55 10.73 13.48 -14.10
N VAL A 56 11.73 13.34 -13.21
CA VAL A 56 12.31 14.47 -12.46
C VAL A 56 13.79 14.72 -12.73
N GLY A 57 14.41 13.88 -13.57
CA GLY A 57 15.85 13.91 -13.84
C GLY A 57 16.68 13.20 -12.77
N LYS A 58 17.93 12.88 -13.10
CA LYS A 58 18.87 12.26 -12.15
C LYS A 58 19.27 13.26 -11.07
N SER A 59 19.14 12.88 -9.82
CA SER A 59 19.41 13.75 -8.67
C SER A 59 20.03 12.94 -7.53
N ALA A 60 21.24 13.30 -7.12
CA ALA A 60 21.88 12.66 -5.96
C ALA A 60 21.07 12.86 -4.67
N LYS A 61 20.30 13.96 -4.57
CA LYS A 61 19.36 14.18 -3.47
C LYS A 61 18.23 13.14 -3.50
N PHE A 62 17.67 12.88 -4.68
CA PHE A 62 16.63 11.86 -4.85
C PHE A 62 17.16 10.48 -4.44
N ASP A 63 18.33 10.09 -4.96
CA ASP A 63 18.94 8.79 -4.65
C ASP A 63 19.22 8.64 -3.15
N GLY A 64 19.69 9.72 -2.50
CA GLY A 64 19.88 9.78 -1.05
C GLY A 64 18.58 9.66 -0.25
N ASN A 65 17.50 10.29 -0.73
CA ASN A 65 16.19 10.24 -0.09
C ASN A 65 15.57 8.84 -0.21
N ILE A 66 15.65 8.18 -1.37
CA ILE A 66 15.24 6.78 -1.52
C ILE A 66 16.02 5.86 -0.58
N ASN A 67 17.35 6.01 -0.51
CA ASN A 67 18.13 5.20 0.41
C ASN A 67 17.69 5.43 1.86
N THR A 68 17.42 6.68 2.24
CA THR A 68 16.92 7.01 3.59
C THR A 68 15.59 6.32 3.89
N LEU A 69 14.65 6.32 2.95
CA LEU A 69 13.37 5.60 3.08
C LEU A 69 13.59 4.09 3.24
N ILE A 70 14.42 3.48 2.40
CA ILE A 70 14.74 2.05 2.47
C ILE A 70 15.34 1.69 3.83
N GLN A 71 16.29 2.49 4.34
CA GLN A 71 16.85 2.26 5.67
C GLN A 71 15.81 2.43 6.78
N GLY A 72 14.89 3.39 6.63
CA GLY A 72 13.77 3.59 7.54
C GLY A 72 12.88 2.34 7.62
N TYR A 73 12.45 1.81 6.47
CA TYR A 73 11.64 0.59 6.43
C TYR A 73 12.39 -0.64 6.95
N LEU A 74 13.67 -0.81 6.60
CA LEU A 74 14.50 -1.89 7.14
C LEU A 74 14.64 -1.84 8.66
N ALA A 75 14.60 -0.64 9.27
CA ALA A 75 14.64 -0.49 10.71
C ALA A 75 13.43 -1.14 11.40
N ASP A 76 12.29 -1.28 10.71
CA ASP A 76 11.08 -1.92 11.21
C ASP A 76 11.02 -3.43 10.93
N TYR A 77 11.87 -3.95 10.04
CA TYR A 77 11.96 -5.39 9.77
C TYR A 77 12.39 -6.17 11.01
N SER A 78 11.78 -7.34 11.26
CA SER A 78 12.05 -8.09 12.50
C SER A 78 13.49 -8.59 12.61
N ASP A 79 14.07 -9.07 11.52
CA ASP A 79 15.46 -9.51 11.46
C ASP A 79 16.37 -8.30 11.22
N LYS A 80 16.99 -7.80 12.29
CA LYS A 80 17.88 -6.64 12.25
C LYS A 80 19.20 -6.87 11.50
N SER A 81 19.46 -8.10 11.05
CA SER A 81 20.60 -8.41 10.18
C SER A 81 20.27 -8.27 8.69
N MET A 82 18.99 -8.06 8.34
CA MET A 82 18.55 -7.80 6.98
C MET A 82 19.16 -6.51 6.46
N THR A 83 19.63 -6.53 5.22
CA THR A 83 20.13 -5.35 4.51
C THR A 83 19.40 -5.22 3.19
N TYR A 84 19.51 -4.07 2.56
CA TYR A 84 18.93 -3.88 1.23
C TYR A 84 19.50 -4.89 0.23
N GLU A 85 20.80 -5.19 0.27
CA GLU A 85 21.42 -6.18 -0.62
C GLU A 85 20.89 -7.60 -0.35
N LYS A 86 20.68 -7.97 0.91
CA LYS A 86 20.16 -9.29 1.26
C LYS A 86 18.71 -9.46 0.80
N ILE A 87 17.88 -8.43 0.97
CA ILE A 87 16.46 -8.50 0.62
C ILE A 87 16.25 -8.67 -0.89
N GLN A 88 17.16 -8.16 -1.74
CA GLN A 88 17.13 -8.38 -3.19
C GLN A 88 17.18 -9.86 -3.58
N SER A 89 17.68 -10.73 -2.70
CA SER A 89 17.75 -12.18 -2.96
C SER A 89 16.50 -12.95 -2.53
N ASP A 90 15.66 -12.36 -1.67
CA ASP A 90 14.44 -12.96 -1.11
C ASP A 90 13.37 -13.17 -2.18
N SER A 91 12.74 -14.34 -2.19
CA SER A 91 11.79 -14.71 -3.25
C SER A 91 10.46 -13.97 -3.15
N GLU A 92 9.98 -13.73 -1.93
CA GLU A 92 8.75 -12.97 -1.70
C GLU A 92 8.98 -11.51 -2.10
N TYR A 93 10.10 -10.92 -1.69
CA TYR A 93 10.48 -9.57 -2.10
C TYR A 93 10.53 -9.41 -3.62
N LYS A 94 11.09 -10.39 -4.35
CA LYS A 94 11.09 -10.35 -5.82
C LYS A 94 9.69 -10.39 -6.43
N SER A 95 8.75 -11.13 -5.83
CA SER A 95 7.35 -11.12 -6.27
C SER A 95 6.73 -9.75 -6.06
N LEU A 96 6.84 -9.21 -4.85
CA LEU A 96 6.30 -7.91 -4.47
C LEU A 96 6.89 -6.78 -5.30
N LEU A 97 8.20 -6.84 -5.58
CA LEU A 97 8.87 -5.87 -6.45
C LEU A 97 8.33 -5.92 -7.89
N ASN A 98 8.06 -7.12 -8.42
CA ASN A 98 7.45 -7.23 -9.73
C ASN A 98 6.00 -6.72 -9.73
N GLU A 99 5.22 -7.02 -8.68
CA GLU A 99 3.86 -6.50 -8.51
C GLU A 99 3.86 -4.97 -8.42
N ALA A 100 4.77 -4.38 -7.65
CA ALA A 100 4.94 -2.93 -7.55
C ALA A 100 5.34 -2.31 -8.90
N ARG A 101 6.20 -2.97 -9.69
CA ARG A 101 6.54 -2.52 -11.05
C ARG A 101 5.34 -2.55 -11.98
N GLU A 102 4.52 -3.60 -11.93
CA GLU A 102 3.30 -3.67 -12.74
C GLU A 102 2.29 -2.60 -12.32
N ALA A 103 2.07 -2.42 -11.01
CA ALA A 103 1.17 -1.40 -10.49
C ALA A 103 1.61 0.02 -10.88
N ALA A 104 2.92 0.29 -10.86
CA ALA A 104 3.44 1.61 -11.24
C ALA A 104 3.22 1.95 -12.73
N LYS A 105 3.06 0.94 -13.61
CA LYS A 105 2.72 1.18 -15.03
C LYS A 105 1.31 1.71 -15.22
N GLU A 106 0.41 1.43 -14.29
CA GLU A 106 -0.98 1.88 -14.34
C GLU A 106 -1.13 3.35 -13.91
N ALA A 107 -0.13 3.91 -13.22
CA ALA A 107 -0.12 5.31 -12.84
C ALA A 107 0.16 6.21 -14.06
N SER A 108 -0.57 7.31 -14.21
CA SER A 108 -0.28 8.30 -15.25
C SER A 108 1.07 8.98 -15.01
N SER A 109 1.71 9.49 -16.08
CA SER A 109 2.99 10.20 -15.94
C SER A 109 2.90 11.43 -15.02
N SER A 110 1.74 12.07 -14.93
CA SER A 110 1.50 13.18 -13.98
C SER A 110 1.49 12.71 -12.53
N GLU A 111 0.79 11.61 -12.23
CA GLU A 111 0.74 11.03 -10.87
C GLU A 111 2.12 10.50 -10.46
N GLN A 112 2.82 9.82 -11.38
CA GLN A 112 4.20 9.39 -11.14
C GLN A 112 5.09 10.60 -10.83
N LYS A 113 4.99 11.68 -11.59
CA LYS A 113 5.80 12.88 -11.36
C LYS A 113 5.55 13.51 -10.00
N GLU A 114 4.30 13.59 -9.54
CA GLU A 114 3.95 14.14 -8.23
C GLU A 114 4.61 13.35 -7.10
N VAL A 115 4.48 12.01 -7.12
CA VAL A 115 5.14 11.14 -6.13
C VAL A 115 6.66 11.27 -6.17
N CYS A 116 7.25 11.43 -7.35
CA CYS A 116 8.69 11.65 -7.49
C CYS A 116 9.14 13.02 -6.93
N ASP A 117 8.33 14.07 -7.10
CA ASP A 117 8.58 15.39 -6.55
C ASP A 117 8.47 15.41 -5.01
N ASP A 118 7.57 14.58 -4.45
CA ASP A 118 7.47 14.36 -2.99
C ASP A 118 8.75 13.73 -2.43
N VAL A 119 9.28 12.69 -3.09
CA VAL A 119 10.56 12.08 -2.69
C VAL A 119 11.71 13.09 -2.83
N LEU A 120 11.75 13.91 -3.88
CA LEU A 120 12.75 15.00 -4.01
C LEU A 120 12.67 16.01 -2.86
N SER A 121 11.47 16.24 -2.34
CA SER A 121 11.17 17.20 -1.28
C SER A 121 11.25 16.59 0.12
N TYR A 122 11.40 15.27 0.21
CA TYR A 122 11.48 14.53 1.47
C TYR A 122 12.57 15.08 2.40
N GLN A 123 12.20 15.22 3.66
CA GLN A 123 13.02 15.65 4.78
C GLN A 123 12.77 14.64 5.91
N ALA A 124 13.82 13.87 6.25
CA ALA A 124 13.80 12.88 7.32
C ALA A 124 13.91 13.52 8.71
#